data_AF-A0A9Q7K1R9-F1
#
_entry.id   AF-A0A9Q7K1R9-F1
#
_cell.length_a   1.000
_cell.length_b   1.000
_cell.length_c   1.000
_cell.angle_alpha   90.00
_cell.angle_beta   90.00
_cell.angle_gamma   90.00
#
_symmetry.space_group_name_H-M   'P 1'
#
loop_
_entity.id
_entity.type
_entity.pdbx_description
1 polymer ?
#
loop_
_entity_poly.entity_id
_entity_poly.type
_entity_poly.pdbx_seq_one_letter_code
_entity_poly.pdbx_strand_id
1 'polypeptide(L)'
;MSNIDKQALREAAEKATSGKWERGDGNGNGGELLVYCDDALGSAICEMTSEYNAIPKYQRINNLNFIAAANPATVLALLDEIADLEQGHCGAALLEREESHAKTVGKLLDELEAKDKRIAELEAREVVLPSVQDVHPLGPQSAKIFCEFHRSIVNRCADEIRKVGVKVSIKGA
;
A
#
# COMPACT_ATOMS: atom_id res chain seq x y z
N MET A 1 -11.16 -19.05 -8.39
CA MET A 1 -12.14 -18.42 -7.49
C MET A 1 -13.51 -18.62 -8.10
N SER A 2 -14.45 -19.18 -7.36
CA SER A 2 -15.83 -19.35 -7.79
C SER A 2 -16.45 -17.97 -8.02
N ASN A 3 -17.03 -17.71 -9.20
CA ASN A 3 -17.65 -16.42 -9.53
C ASN A 3 -19.06 -16.33 -8.92
N ILE A 4 -19.16 -16.50 -7.60
CA ILE A 4 -20.42 -16.43 -6.88
C ILE A 4 -20.79 -14.95 -6.75
N ASP A 5 -21.95 -14.59 -7.28
CA ASP A 5 -22.54 -13.27 -7.08
C ASP A 5 -23.07 -13.17 -5.63
N LYS A 6 -22.23 -12.61 -4.74
CA LYS A 6 -22.55 -12.42 -3.32
C LYS A 6 -23.72 -11.46 -3.10
N GLN A 7 -23.90 -10.49 -3.99
CA GLN A 7 -24.99 -9.51 -3.88
C GLN A 7 -26.32 -10.16 -4.24
N ALA A 8 -26.36 -10.90 -5.35
CA ALA A 8 -27.54 -11.67 -5.72
C ALA A 8 -27.90 -12.71 -4.65
N LEU A 9 -26.90 -13.36 -4.05
CA LEU A 9 -27.12 -14.31 -2.95
C LEU A 9 -27.67 -13.63 -1.69
N ARG A 10 -27.16 -12.44 -1.34
CA ARG A 10 -27.69 -11.63 -0.22
C ARG A 10 -29.15 -11.26 -0.46
N GLU A 11 -29.47 -10.72 -1.64
CA GLU A 11 -30.85 -10.35 -2.00
C GLU A 11 -31.80 -11.54 -1.97
N ALA A 12 -31.35 -12.72 -2.42
CA ALA A 12 -32.14 -13.94 -2.36
C ALA A 12 -32.40 -14.38 -0.91
N ALA A 13 -31.40 -14.28 -0.03
CA ALA A 13 -31.55 -14.60 1.39
C ALA A 13 -32.47 -13.59 2.11
N GLU A 14 -32.36 -12.29 1.83
CA GLU A 14 -33.23 -11.25 2.41
C GLU A 14 -34.70 -11.40 2.00
N LYS A 15 -34.96 -11.87 0.77
CA LYS A 15 -36.33 -12.12 0.27
C LYS A 15 -36.91 -13.44 0.77
N ALA A 16 -36.07 -14.37 1.22
CA ALA A 16 -36.54 -15.63 1.77
C ALA A 16 -37.15 -15.42 3.17
N THR A 17 -38.00 -16.35 3.59
CA THR A 17 -38.65 -16.25 4.91
C THR A 17 -37.61 -16.27 6.03
N SER A 18 -37.58 -15.17 6.78
CA SER A 18 -36.76 -15.05 7.99
C SER A 18 -37.24 -15.98 9.09
N GLY A 19 -36.34 -16.38 9.97
CA GLY A 19 -36.65 -17.20 11.13
C GLY A 19 -36.04 -18.59 11.08
N LYS A 20 -36.50 -19.47 11.97
CA LYS A 20 -35.94 -20.81 12.13
C LYS A 20 -36.44 -21.73 11.01
N TRP A 21 -35.52 -22.43 10.39
CA TRP A 21 -35.81 -23.50 9.45
C TRP A 21 -35.42 -24.81 10.11
N GLU A 22 -36.31 -25.80 10.11
CA GLU A 22 -36.03 -27.11 10.70
C GLU A 22 -36.71 -28.22 9.90
N ARG A 23 -36.13 -29.41 9.95
CA ARG A 23 -36.75 -30.60 9.40
C ARG A 23 -37.84 -31.08 10.36
N GLY A 24 -39.07 -31.18 9.89
CA GLY A 24 -40.18 -31.80 10.62
C GLY A 24 -39.88 -33.27 10.90
N ASP A 25 -40.32 -33.75 12.07
CA ASP A 25 -40.17 -35.15 12.50
C ASP A 25 -41.19 -36.09 11.85
N GLY A 26 -42.33 -35.54 11.39
CA GLY A 26 -43.33 -36.16 10.53
C GLY A 26 -43.65 -37.60 10.93
N ASN A 27 -44.18 -37.83 12.13
CA ASN A 27 -44.59 -39.16 12.63
C ASN A 27 -43.60 -40.31 12.30
N GLY A 28 -42.28 -40.06 12.41
CA GLY A 28 -41.22 -41.05 12.15
C GLY A 28 -40.78 -41.17 10.68
N ASN A 29 -41.44 -40.47 9.76
CA ASN A 29 -41.08 -40.40 8.35
C ASN A 29 -40.39 -39.09 7.94
N GLY A 30 -40.38 -38.06 8.82
CA GLY A 30 -39.45 -36.94 8.75
C GLY A 30 -39.40 -36.25 7.39
N GLY A 31 -40.58 -35.88 6.88
CA GLY A 31 -40.76 -35.63 5.46
C GLY A 31 -40.67 -34.17 5.01
N GLU A 32 -40.70 -33.19 5.90
CA GLU A 32 -40.89 -31.80 5.48
C GLU A 32 -39.78 -30.88 6.00
N LEU A 33 -39.38 -29.90 5.18
CA LEU A 33 -38.66 -28.73 5.66
C LEU A 33 -39.70 -27.70 6.10
N LEU A 34 -39.73 -27.43 7.40
CA LEU A 34 -40.62 -26.47 8.03
C LEU A 34 -39.90 -25.14 8.20
N VAL A 35 -40.60 -24.06 7.85
CA VAL A 35 -40.14 -22.70 8.07
C VAL A 35 -41.07 -22.00 9.03
N TYR A 36 -40.47 -21.41 10.07
CA TYR A 36 -41.15 -20.70 11.13
C TYR A 36 -40.98 -19.21 10.92
N CYS A 37 -42.10 -18.49 10.85
CA CYS A 37 -42.15 -17.03 10.77
C CYS A 37 -42.93 -16.53 11.99
N ASP A 38 -42.38 -15.58 12.74
CA ASP A 38 -43.06 -14.86 13.83
C ASP A 38 -43.80 -15.75 14.85
N ASP A 39 -43.15 -16.82 15.32
CA ASP A 39 -43.69 -17.78 16.30
C ASP A 39 -44.99 -18.49 15.87
N ALA A 40 -45.36 -18.43 14.58
CA ALA A 40 -46.47 -19.18 14.02
C ALA A 40 -46.11 -20.67 13.82
N LEU A 41 -47.15 -21.51 13.70
CA LEU A 41 -47.00 -22.91 13.27
C LEU A 41 -46.18 -22.97 11.98
N GLY A 42 -45.08 -23.72 12.00
CA GLY A 42 -44.17 -23.83 10.86
C GLY A 42 -44.88 -24.30 9.60
N SER A 43 -44.58 -23.68 8.45
CA SER A 43 -45.13 -24.06 7.15
C SER A 43 -44.16 -24.96 6.40
N ALA A 44 -44.66 -26.06 5.83
CA ALA A 44 -43.86 -26.94 4.98
C ALA A 44 -43.60 -26.28 3.61
N ILE A 45 -42.33 -26.16 3.24
CA ILE A 45 -41.90 -25.57 1.95
C ILE A 45 -41.20 -26.58 1.03
N CYS A 46 -40.89 -27.77 1.54
CA CYS A 46 -40.31 -28.86 0.77
C CYS A 46 -40.76 -30.19 1.37
N GLU A 47 -41.26 -31.12 0.56
CA GLU A 47 -41.80 -32.41 1.01
C GLU A 47 -41.05 -33.60 0.38
N MET A 48 -40.75 -34.60 1.20
CA MET A 48 -39.98 -35.81 0.90
C MET A 48 -40.87 -36.98 0.40
N THR A 49 -42.19 -36.80 0.39
CA THR A 49 -43.21 -37.85 0.16
C THR A 49 -43.57 -38.03 -1.32
N SER A 50 -42.93 -37.30 -2.24
CA SER A 50 -43.15 -37.42 -3.68
C SER A 50 -43.15 -38.90 -4.13
N GLU A 51 -44.17 -39.30 -4.88
CA GLU A 51 -44.30 -40.67 -5.40
C GLU A 51 -43.17 -41.03 -6.38
N TYR A 52 -42.49 -40.01 -6.94
CA TYR A 52 -41.36 -40.12 -7.86
C TYR A 52 -40.02 -40.03 -7.12
N ASN A 53 -39.72 -41.02 -6.28
CA ASN A 53 -38.52 -41.03 -5.44
C ASN A 53 -37.26 -41.53 -6.16
N ALA A 54 -36.70 -40.70 -7.05
CA ALA A 54 -35.40 -40.98 -7.69
C ALA A 54 -34.20 -40.86 -6.72
N ILE A 55 -34.36 -40.12 -5.62
CA ILE A 55 -33.31 -39.87 -4.62
C ILE A 55 -33.57 -40.76 -3.40
N PRO A 56 -32.60 -41.50 -2.84
CA PRO A 56 -32.79 -42.35 -1.66
C PRO A 56 -33.25 -41.57 -0.39
N LYS A 57 -34.05 -42.22 0.47
CA LYS A 57 -34.62 -41.62 1.71
C LYS A 57 -33.59 -40.86 2.54
N TYR A 58 -32.45 -41.50 2.84
CA TYR A 58 -31.40 -40.89 3.66
C TYR A 58 -30.76 -39.65 3.03
N GLN A 59 -30.63 -39.62 1.70
CA GLN A 59 -30.08 -38.46 1.01
C GLN A 59 -31.07 -37.29 1.02
N ARG A 60 -32.37 -37.56 0.91
CA ARG A 60 -33.40 -36.51 1.07
C ARG A 60 -33.39 -35.93 2.48
N ILE A 61 -33.25 -36.77 3.52
CA ILE A 61 -33.08 -36.32 4.91
C ILE A 61 -31.86 -35.41 5.04
N ASN A 62 -30.71 -35.80 4.48
CA ASN A 62 -29.49 -34.99 4.51
C ASN A 62 -29.66 -33.65 3.78
N ASN A 63 -30.36 -33.63 2.65
CA ASN A 63 -30.65 -32.39 1.92
C ASN A 63 -31.51 -31.43 2.76
N LEU A 64 -32.57 -31.94 3.41
CA LEU A 64 -33.43 -31.12 4.29
C LEU A 64 -32.62 -30.55 5.47
N ASN A 65 -31.79 -31.38 6.10
CA ASN A 65 -30.91 -30.93 7.20
C ASN A 65 -29.91 -29.87 6.72
N PHE A 66 -29.33 -30.05 5.52
CA PHE A 66 -28.41 -29.08 4.94
C PHE A 66 -29.10 -27.74 4.66
N ILE A 67 -30.29 -27.75 4.04
CA ILE A 67 -31.04 -26.52 3.74
C ILE A 67 -31.47 -25.82 5.04
N ALA A 68 -31.90 -26.58 6.06
CA ALA A 68 -32.23 -26.02 7.37
C ALA A 68 -31.03 -25.34 8.05
N ALA A 69 -29.83 -25.93 7.91
CA ALA A 69 -28.60 -25.34 8.42
C ALA A 69 -28.15 -24.13 7.59
N ALA A 70 -28.22 -24.24 6.26
CA ALA A 70 -27.91 -23.19 5.28
C ALA A 70 -29.12 -22.26 5.01
N ASN A 71 -29.90 -21.98 6.05
CA ASN A 71 -31.06 -21.11 5.97
C ASN A 71 -30.64 -19.64 5.68
N PRO A 72 -31.59 -18.75 5.36
CA PRO A 72 -31.28 -17.37 5.02
C PRO A 72 -30.45 -16.63 6.07
N ALA A 73 -30.73 -16.84 7.36
CA ALA A 73 -29.99 -16.20 8.44
C ALA A 73 -28.53 -16.65 8.48
N THR A 74 -28.27 -17.95 8.34
CA THR A 74 -26.90 -18.49 8.26
C THR A 74 -26.16 -17.97 7.03
N VAL A 75 -26.82 -17.89 5.87
CA VAL A 75 -26.21 -17.37 4.63
C VAL A 75 -25.83 -15.90 4.79
N LEU A 76 -26.71 -15.07 5.37
CA LEU A 76 -26.41 -13.66 5.63
C LEU A 76 -25.24 -13.50 6.59
N ALA A 77 -25.22 -14.25 7.69
CA ALA A 77 -24.12 -14.22 8.66
C ALA A 77 -22.77 -14.60 8.00
N LEU A 78 -22.74 -15.65 7.17
CA LEU A 78 -21.53 -16.03 6.42
C LEU A 78 -21.10 -14.96 5.42
N LEU A 79 -22.05 -14.29 4.76
CA LEU A 79 -21.74 -13.19 3.85
C LEU A 79 -21.17 -11.97 4.58
N ASP A 80 -21.65 -11.69 5.78
CA ASP A 80 -21.10 -10.64 6.66
C ASP A 80 -19.67 -11.01 7.10
N GLU A 81 -19.43 -12.22 7.59
CA GLU A 81 -18.09 -12.70 7.97
C GLU A 81 -17.09 -12.63 6.79
N ILE A 82 -17.52 -13.00 5.59
CA ILE A 82 -16.69 -12.91 4.39
C ILE A 82 -16.35 -11.45 4.06
N ALA A 83 -17.34 -10.55 4.16
CA ALA A 83 -17.12 -9.13 3.89
C ALA A 83 -16.12 -8.53 4.89
N ASP A 84 -16.24 -8.88 6.17
CA ASP A 84 -15.33 -8.45 7.23
C ASP A 84 -13.90 -8.95 6.99
N LEU A 85 -13.74 -10.22 6.59
CA LEU A 85 -12.42 -10.79 6.25
C LEU A 85 -11.79 -10.11 5.03
N GLU A 86 -12.58 -9.80 4.00
CA GLU A 86 -12.10 -9.10 2.81
C GLU A 86 -11.66 -7.66 3.12
N GLN A 87 -12.42 -6.95 3.96
CA GLN A 87 -12.06 -5.61 4.41
C GLN A 87 -10.85 -5.63 5.34
N GLY A 88 -10.79 -6.57 6.30
CA GLY A 88 -9.70 -6.70 7.27
C GLY A 88 -8.35 -7.03 6.60
N HIS A 89 -8.34 -7.97 5.65
CA HIS A 89 -7.12 -8.31 4.91
C HIS A 89 -6.61 -7.15 4.04
N CYS A 90 -7.51 -6.43 3.38
CA CYS A 90 -7.12 -5.25 2.60
C CYS A 90 -6.64 -4.12 3.50
N GLY A 91 -7.33 -3.86 4.62
CA GLY A 91 -7.02 -2.76 5.54
C GLY A 91 -5.66 -2.90 6.20
N ALA A 92 -5.32 -4.08 6.72
CA ALA A 92 -4.04 -4.31 7.39
C ALA A 92 -2.85 -4.21 6.41
N ALA A 93 -2.94 -4.85 5.25
CA ALA A 93 -1.87 -4.82 4.24
C ALA A 93 -1.67 -3.41 3.65
N LEU A 94 -2.75 -2.64 3.50
CA LEU A 94 -2.68 -1.23 3.09
C LEU A 94 -1.96 -0.39 4.14
N LEU A 95 -2.33 -0.52 5.41
CA LEU A 95 -1.72 0.24 6.51
C LEU A 95 -0.21 -0.02 6.63
N GLU A 96 0.20 -1.29 6.61
CA GLU A 96 1.62 -1.68 6.68
C GLU A 96 2.43 -1.10 5.52
N ARG A 97 1.85 -1.10 4.30
CA ARG A 97 2.50 -0.51 3.14
C ARG A 97 2.64 1.01 3.30
N GLU A 98 1.59 1.71 3.72
CA GLU A 98 1.65 3.16 3.93
C GLU A 98 2.67 3.55 5.00
N GLU A 99 2.78 2.78 6.10
CA GLU A 99 3.81 3.00 7.13
C GLU A 99 5.23 2.79 6.57
N SER A 100 5.44 1.73 5.77
CA SER A 100 6.72 1.46 5.12
C SER A 100 7.13 2.56 4.13
N HIS A 101 6.16 3.12 3.40
CA HIS A 101 6.35 4.23 2.48
C HIS A 101 6.70 5.51 3.24
N ALA A 102 5.95 5.85 4.29
CA ALA A 102 6.21 7.03 5.12
C ALA A 102 7.63 7.01 5.71
N LYS A 103 8.08 5.84 6.20
CA LYS A 103 9.44 5.65 6.71
C LYS A 103 10.50 5.82 5.63
N THR A 104 10.24 5.32 4.42
CA THR A 104 11.18 5.43 3.30
C THR A 104 11.28 6.87 2.81
N VAL A 105 10.15 7.57 2.68
CA VAL A 105 10.11 8.99 2.33
C VAL A 105 10.85 9.83 3.37
N GLY A 106 10.64 9.57 4.67
CA GLY A 106 11.38 10.25 5.74
C GLY A 106 12.89 10.13 5.58
N LYS A 107 13.40 8.90 5.35
CA LYS A 107 14.84 8.68 5.09
C LYS A 107 15.35 9.43 3.86
N LEU A 108 14.57 9.44 2.78
CA LEU A 108 14.96 10.14 1.56
C LEU A 108 15.02 11.66 1.77
N LEU A 109 14.11 12.22 2.58
CA LEU A 109 14.15 13.64 2.95
C LEU A 109 15.38 13.96 3.79
N ASP A 110 15.71 13.14 4.80
CA ASP A 110 16.90 13.31 5.62
C ASP A 110 18.19 13.23 4.77
N GLU A 111 18.26 12.28 3.84
CA GLU A 111 19.39 12.15 2.91
C GLU A 111 19.50 13.33 1.95
N LEU A 112 18.35 13.86 1.48
CA LEU A 112 18.32 15.03 0.61
C LEU A 112 18.81 16.27 1.35
N GLU A 113 18.34 16.51 2.58
CA GLU A 113 18.79 17.61 3.42
C GLU A 113 20.30 17.51 3.72
N ALA A 114 20.80 16.31 4.00
CA ALA A 114 22.23 16.08 4.22
C ALA A 114 23.07 16.39 2.96
N LYS A 115 22.56 16.04 1.77
CA LYS A 115 23.21 16.34 0.49
C LYS A 115 23.18 17.84 0.19
N ASP A 116 22.05 18.50 0.40
CA ASP A 116 21.92 19.94 0.19
C ASP A 116 22.87 20.72 1.11
N LYS A 117 22.98 20.31 2.38
CA LYS A 117 23.97 20.87 3.31
C LYS A 117 25.41 20.66 2.84
N ARG A 118 25.71 19.48 2.28
CA ARG A 118 27.04 19.18 1.75
C ARG A 118 27.36 20.00 0.50
N ILE A 119 26.37 20.21 -0.38
CA ILE A 119 26.50 21.07 -1.56
C ILE A 119 26.77 22.50 -1.11
N ALA A 120 25.97 23.05 -0.19
CA ALA A 120 26.17 24.40 0.34
C ALA A 120 27.56 24.58 0.97
N GLU A 121 28.06 23.58 1.71
CA GLU A 121 29.42 23.60 2.26
C GLU A 121 30.49 23.64 1.16
N LEU A 122 30.32 22.84 0.10
CA LEU A 122 31.27 22.79 -1.02
C LEU A 122 31.22 24.08 -1.86
N GLU A 123 30.05 24.65 -2.09
CA GLU A 123 29.86 25.92 -2.79
C GLU A 123 30.42 27.11 -2.00
N ALA A 124 30.41 27.03 -0.65
CA ALA A 124 31.03 28.03 0.20
C ALA A 124 32.56 27.98 0.22
N ARG A 125 33.18 26.84 -0.17
CA ARG A 125 34.64 26.72 -0.22
C ARG A 125 35.21 27.59 -1.33
N GLU A 126 36.33 28.23 -1.01
CA GLU A 126 36.99 29.16 -1.90
C GLU A 126 38.47 28.81 -2.01
N VAL A 127 38.97 28.72 -3.24
CA VAL A 127 40.40 28.55 -3.50
C VAL A 127 41.07 29.91 -3.41
N VAL A 128 42.08 30.04 -2.55
CA VAL A 128 42.85 31.28 -2.42
C VAL A 128 44.20 31.11 -3.09
N LEU A 129 44.42 31.81 -4.20
CA LEU A 129 45.68 31.86 -4.93
C LEU A 129 46.67 32.84 -4.27
N PRO A 130 47.99 32.60 -4.34
CA PRO A 130 48.98 33.49 -3.75
C PRO A 130 49.02 34.86 -4.45
N SER A 131 49.32 35.90 -3.66
CA SER A 131 49.59 37.25 -4.18
C SER A 131 50.90 37.26 -4.98
N VAL A 132 50.95 37.99 -6.09
CA VAL A 132 52.23 38.30 -6.74
C VAL A 132 52.91 39.40 -5.94
N GLN A 133 54.01 39.08 -5.27
CA GLN A 133 54.83 40.08 -4.57
C GLN A 133 55.80 40.71 -5.58
N ASP A 134 55.86 42.05 -5.62
CA ASP A 134 56.75 42.81 -6.53
C ASP A 134 58.21 42.90 -6.03
N VAL A 135 58.68 41.90 -5.28
CA VAL A 135 60.03 41.93 -4.67
C VAL A 135 60.87 40.84 -5.30
N HIS A 136 61.58 41.19 -6.38
CA HIS A 136 62.54 40.30 -7.02
C HIS A 136 63.97 40.89 -6.91
N PRO A 137 65.00 40.11 -6.55
CA PRO A 137 66.39 40.58 -6.38
C PRO A 137 67.11 40.97 -7.70
N LEU A 138 66.38 41.08 -8.81
CA LEU A 138 66.95 41.44 -10.11
C LEU A 138 66.79 42.95 -10.38
N GLY A 139 67.55 43.49 -11.34
CA GLY A 139 67.45 44.90 -11.73
C GLY A 139 66.04 45.32 -12.20
N PRO A 140 65.75 46.64 -12.29
CA PRO A 140 64.39 47.16 -12.44
C PRO A 140 63.59 46.61 -13.63
N GLN A 141 64.26 46.39 -14.76
CA GLN A 141 63.65 45.86 -15.99
C GLN A 141 63.31 44.37 -15.88
N SER A 142 64.21 43.56 -15.33
CA SER A 142 64.01 42.11 -15.19
C SER A 142 63.04 41.76 -14.07
N ALA A 143 63.02 42.54 -12.98
CA ALA A 143 62.01 42.41 -11.94
C ALA A 143 60.59 42.64 -12.49
N LYS A 144 60.41 43.64 -13.36
CA LYS A 144 59.12 43.96 -13.98
C LYS A 144 58.58 42.81 -14.84
N ILE A 145 59.42 42.25 -15.71
CA ILE A 145 59.06 41.12 -16.59
C ILE A 145 58.68 39.89 -15.76
N PHE A 146 59.42 39.60 -14.69
CA PHE A 146 59.14 38.45 -13.82
C PHE A 146 57.81 38.59 -13.07
N CYS A 147 57.53 39.78 -12.52
CA CYS A 147 56.27 40.05 -11.82
C CYS A 147 55.07 40.00 -12.77
N GLU A 148 55.20 40.52 -13.99
CA GLU A 148 54.18 40.42 -15.05
C GLU A 148 53.91 38.96 -15.44
N PHE A 149 54.96 38.14 -15.56
CA PHE A 149 54.82 36.72 -15.87
C PHE A 149 54.10 35.96 -14.74
N HIS A 150 54.49 36.16 -13.48
CA HIS A 150 53.80 35.58 -12.32
C HIS A 150 52.33 36.00 -12.24
N ARG A 151 52.02 37.28 -12.50
CA ARG A 151 50.64 37.77 -12.55
C ARG A 151 49.84 37.11 -13.67
N SER A 152 50.44 36.94 -14.84
CA SER A 152 49.82 36.23 -15.98
C SER A 152 49.49 34.78 -15.63
N ILE A 153 50.40 34.05 -14.95
CA ILE A 153 50.15 32.68 -14.51
C ILE A 153 49.03 32.61 -13.48
N VAL A 154 49.10 33.42 -12.42
CA VAL A 154 48.09 33.41 -11.34
C VAL A 154 46.70 33.73 -11.88
N ASN A 155 46.59 34.72 -12.79
CA ASN A 155 45.32 35.06 -13.42
C ASN A 155 44.80 33.91 -14.31
N ARG A 156 45.66 33.28 -15.11
CA ARG A 156 45.26 32.12 -15.94
C ARG A 156 44.76 30.97 -15.08
N CYS A 157 45.43 30.68 -13.96
CA CYS A 157 44.96 29.68 -13.01
C CYS A 157 43.59 30.04 -12.42
N ALA A 158 43.38 31.30 -12.03
CA ALA A 158 42.09 31.76 -11.52
C ALA A 158 40.97 31.57 -12.57
N ASP A 159 41.25 31.92 -13.83
CA ASP A 159 40.26 31.81 -14.91
C ASP A 159 39.88 30.36 -15.22
N GLU A 160 40.86 29.44 -15.27
CA GLU A 160 40.58 28.01 -15.45
C GLU A 160 39.80 27.41 -14.27
N ILE A 161 40.07 27.85 -13.04
CA ILE A 161 39.32 27.42 -11.84
C ILE A 161 37.87 27.94 -11.88
N ARG A 162 37.64 29.18 -12.34
CA ARG A 162 36.29 29.74 -12.50
C ARG A 162 35.49 29.02 -13.58
N LYS A 163 36.13 28.59 -14.67
CA LYS A 163 35.46 27.85 -15.76
C LYS A 163 34.81 26.57 -15.28
N VAL A 164 35.36 25.92 -14.25
CA VAL A 164 34.78 24.71 -13.63
C VAL A 164 33.82 25.02 -12.48
N GLY A 165 33.42 26.28 -12.29
CA GLY A 165 32.42 26.70 -11.31
C GLY A 165 32.93 26.82 -9.88
N VAL A 166 34.26 26.79 -9.65
CA VAL A 166 34.84 26.88 -8.31
C VAL A 166 35.14 28.34 -7.97
N LYS A 167 34.73 28.75 -6.77
CA LYS A 167 35.02 30.09 -6.25
C LYS A 167 36.53 30.26 -6.01
N VAL A 168 37.10 31.36 -6.49
CA VAL A 168 38.54 31.65 -6.37
C VAL A 168 38.80 33.14 -6.10
N SER A 169 39.68 33.41 -5.14
CA SER A 169 40.25 34.73 -4.87
C SER A 169 41.77 34.70 -4.94
N ILE A 170 42.38 35.88 -5.06
CA ILE A 170 43.82 36.08 -5.01
C ILE A 170 44.12 36.78 -3.69
N LYS A 171 45.06 36.24 -2.90
CA LYS A 171 45.45 36.77 -1.59
C LYS A 171 45.87 38.24 -1.74
N GLY A 172 45.29 39.12 -0.93
CA GLY A 172 45.66 40.55 -0.94
C GLY A 172 45.14 41.37 -2.13
N ALA A 173 44.25 40.82 -2.96
CA ALA A 173 43.46 41.57 -3.94
C ALA A 173 42.22 42.20 -3.29
#